data_AF-A0A2E9WC27-F1
#
_entry.id   AF-A0A2E9WC27-F1
#
_cell.length_a   1.000
_cell.length_b   1.000
_cell.length_c   1.000
_cell.angle_alpha   90.00
_cell.angle_beta   90.00
_cell.angle_gamma   90.00
#
_symmetry.space_group_name_H-M   'P 1'
#
loop_
_entity.id
_entity.type
_entity.pdbx_description
1 polymer ?
#
loop_
_entity_poly.entity_id
_entity_poly.type
_entity_poly.pdbx_seq_one_letter_code
_entity_poly.pdbx_strand_id
1 'polypeptide(L)'
;MYSDPEMRPYLKQYYEKSYAPMRERIAAMREDGYTPRTIQNEDGSIATEISADQYEAAIPTFEKWLEGQQTIIPRLRESVETALQHAQRSVENTKANHPDTQSDVRTVFSNGDQILGYVYKNGGLVTHDAGSYMRKFNDQADLLGLSGQARVDYITDAVSRHYPNVDVHRYNNQNAPTRREFSERWYPDHNVEQAYQSRQAEAQSNLTRQEELYRRQQNNINEMQSYLLGLMEQA
;
A
#
# COMPACT_ATOMS: atom_id res chain seq x y z
N MET A 1 -28.63 0.48 12.68
CA MET A 1 -28.27 -0.51 13.70
C MET A 1 -27.59 0.13 14.92
N TYR A 2 -26.33 0.58 14.86
CA TYR A 2 -25.67 1.10 16.09
C TYR A 2 -26.25 2.41 16.62
N SER A 3 -26.86 3.23 15.77
CA SER A 3 -27.53 4.49 16.15
C SER A 3 -29.01 4.32 16.49
N ASP A 4 -29.52 3.09 16.44
CA ASP A 4 -30.92 2.77 16.69
C ASP A 4 -31.16 2.53 18.19
N PRO A 5 -32.00 3.34 18.88
CA PRO A 5 -32.30 3.16 20.29
C PRO A 5 -32.90 1.79 20.62
N GLU A 6 -33.71 1.22 19.74
CA GLU A 6 -34.37 -0.09 19.96
C GLU A 6 -33.36 -1.24 19.92
N MET A 7 -32.23 -1.05 19.23
CA MET A 7 -31.14 -2.03 19.17
C MET A 7 -30.26 -2.04 20.43
N ARG A 8 -30.34 -1.01 21.27
CA ARG A 8 -29.44 -0.81 22.41
C ARG A 8 -29.44 -1.98 23.41
N PRO A 9 -30.58 -2.59 23.80
CA PRO A 9 -30.59 -3.75 24.69
C PRO A 9 -29.86 -4.95 24.09
N TYR A 10 -30.06 -5.25 22.80
CA TYR A 10 -29.41 -6.36 22.10
C TYR A 10 -27.92 -6.12 21.90
N LEU A 11 -27.53 -4.89 21.56
CA LEU A 11 -26.13 -4.48 21.46
C LEU A 11 -25.40 -4.60 22.80
N LYS A 12 -26.08 -4.31 23.91
CA LYS A 12 -25.52 -4.50 25.26
C LYS A 12 -25.29 -5.98 25.56
N GLN A 13 -26.24 -6.87 25.21
CA GLN A 13 -26.05 -8.31 25.36
C GLN A 13 -24.88 -8.83 24.52
N TYR A 14 -24.76 -8.37 23.26
CA TYR A 14 -23.62 -8.73 22.43
C TYR A 14 -22.29 -8.24 23.03
N TYR A 15 -22.21 -6.99 23.51
CA TYR A 15 -21.03 -6.46 24.18
C TYR A 15 -20.62 -7.33 25.39
N GLU A 16 -21.56 -7.68 26.26
CA GLU A 16 -21.25 -8.52 27.43
C GLU A 16 -20.75 -9.91 26.99
N LYS A 17 -21.40 -10.53 25.98
CA LYS A 17 -20.93 -11.80 25.39
C LYS A 17 -19.52 -11.68 24.83
N SER A 18 -19.23 -10.63 24.06
CA SER A 18 -17.94 -10.45 23.38
C SER A 18 -16.78 -10.26 24.36
N TYR A 19 -17.02 -9.62 25.51
CA TYR A 19 -15.99 -9.38 26.52
C TYR A 19 -15.99 -10.40 27.67
N ALA A 20 -16.97 -11.29 27.77
CA ALA A 20 -17.04 -12.33 28.81
C ALA A 20 -15.74 -13.17 28.89
N PRO A 21 -15.16 -13.68 27.78
CA PRO A 21 -13.91 -14.46 27.86
C PRO A 21 -12.73 -13.66 28.43
N MET A 22 -12.68 -12.35 28.16
CA MET A 22 -11.63 -11.48 28.72
C MET A 22 -11.84 -11.27 30.21
N ARG A 23 -13.09 -11.05 30.65
CA ARG A 23 -13.43 -10.91 32.08
C ARG A 23 -13.13 -12.19 32.87
N GLU A 24 -13.46 -13.35 32.30
CA GLU A 24 -13.14 -14.66 32.90
C GLU A 24 -11.62 -14.84 33.05
N ARG A 25 -10.84 -14.49 32.03
CA ARG A 25 -9.38 -14.54 32.10
C ARG A 25 -8.81 -13.60 33.17
N ILE A 26 -9.34 -12.39 33.28
CA ILE A 26 -8.93 -11.41 34.31
C ILE A 26 -9.23 -11.96 35.71
N ALA A 27 -10.38 -12.58 35.91
CA ALA A 27 -10.75 -13.20 37.18
C ALA A 27 -9.77 -14.33 37.55
N ALA A 28 -9.45 -15.22 36.60
CA ALA A 28 -8.46 -16.28 36.80
C ALA A 28 -7.07 -15.73 37.15
N MET A 29 -6.59 -14.69 36.47
CA MET A 29 -5.31 -14.05 36.79
C MET A 29 -5.25 -13.52 38.24
N ARG A 30 -6.38 -13.02 38.76
CA ARG A 30 -6.48 -12.53 40.15
C ARG A 30 -6.49 -13.68 41.15
N GLU A 31 -7.24 -14.74 40.84
CA GLU A 31 -7.34 -15.93 41.69
C GLU A 31 -6.01 -16.67 41.81
N ASP A 32 -5.28 -16.79 40.69
CA ASP A 32 -3.97 -17.46 40.62
C ASP A 32 -2.82 -16.62 41.19
N GLY A 33 -3.09 -15.40 41.66
CA GLY A 33 -2.06 -14.48 42.14
C GLY A 33 -1.01 -14.11 41.08
N TYR A 34 -1.42 -14.08 39.80
CA TYR A 34 -0.52 -13.85 38.68
C TYR A 34 0.18 -12.49 38.78
N THR A 35 1.50 -12.52 38.75
CA THR A 35 2.35 -11.33 38.73
C THR A 35 2.91 -11.13 37.31
N PRO A 36 2.58 -10.03 36.62
CA PRO A 36 3.09 -9.78 35.28
C PRO A 36 4.62 -9.74 35.27
N ARG A 37 5.21 -10.44 34.30
CA ARG A 37 6.66 -10.54 34.16
C ARG A 37 7.18 -9.59 33.11
N THR A 38 8.43 -9.21 33.28
CA THR A 38 9.20 -8.50 32.26
C THR A 38 9.96 -9.55 31.44
N ILE A 39 9.73 -9.56 30.13
CA ILE A 39 10.38 -10.43 29.16
C ILE A 39 11.37 -9.57 28.39
N GLN A 40 12.62 -10.02 28.33
CA GLN A 40 13.61 -9.47 27.42
C GLN A 40 13.64 -10.33 26.16
N ASN A 41 13.36 -9.70 25.02
CA ASN A 41 13.37 -10.37 23.72
C ASN A 41 14.82 -10.48 23.20
N GLU A 42 15.03 -11.37 22.22
CA GLU A 42 16.36 -11.63 21.61
C GLU A 42 16.98 -10.40 20.94
N ASP A 43 16.16 -9.42 20.54
CA ASP A 43 16.57 -8.13 19.96
C ASP A 43 16.96 -7.07 21.01
N GLY A 44 16.95 -7.43 22.30
CA GLY A 44 17.24 -6.54 23.42
C GLY A 44 16.05 -5.66 23.86
N SER A 45 14.89 -5.78 23.22
CA SER A 45 13.68 -5.07 23.65
C SER A 45 13.09 -5.67 24.93
N ILE A 46 12.45 -4.81 25.73
CA ILE A 46 11.81 -5.19 26.99
C ILE A 46 10.29 -5.10 26.82
N ALA A 47 9.60 -6.22 26.99
CA ALA A 47 8.15 -6.29 27.03
C ALA A 47 7.69 -6.61 28.46
N THR A 48 6.78 -5.82 29.01
CA THR A 48 6.16 -6.14 30.31
C THR A 48 4.77 -6.70 30.07
N GLU A 49 4.49 -7.85 30.64
CA GLU A 49 3.14 -8.41 30.66
C GLU A 49 2.19 -7.45 31.39
N ILE A 50 0.94 -7.39 30.96
CA ILE A 50 -0.06 -6.50 31.56
C ILE A 50 -0.70 -7.18 32.77
N SER A 51 -0.82 -6.43 33.86
CA SER A 51 -1.54 -6.88 35.07
C SER A 51 -3.02 -7.09 34.80
N ALA A 52 -3.70 -7.85 35.68
CA ALA A 52 -5.15 -8.04 35.62
C ALA A 52 -5.91 -6.70 35.62
N ASP A 53 -5.47 -5.74 36.42
CA ASP A 53 -6.09 -4.41 36.51
C ASP A 53 -5.87 -3.57 35.24
N GLN A 54 -4.69 -3.67 34.62
CA GLN A 54 -4.42 -3.04 33.33
C GLN A 54 -5.25 -3.68 32.21
N TYR A 55 -5.41 -5.00 32.24
CA TYR A 55 -6.29 -5.71 31.31
C TYR A 55 -7.76 -5.28 31.47
N GLU A 56 -8.25 -5.16 32.71
CA GLU A 56 -9.62 -4.71 32.97
C GLU A 56 -9.84 -3.26 32.55
N ALA A 57 -8.88 -2.37 32.84
CA ALA A 57 -8.94 -0.97 32.42
C ALA A 57 -8.91 -0.80 30.88
N ALA A 58 -8.36 -1.78 30.15
CA ALA A 58 -8.35 -1.78 28.69
C ALA A 58 -9.70 -2.20 28.07
N ILE A 59 -10.61 -2.83 28.84
CA ILE A 59 -11.96 -3.14 28.36
C ILE A 59 -12.75 -1.82 28.29
N PRO A 60 -13.18 -1.36 27.11
CA PRO A 60 -13.97 -0.15 26.99
C PRO A 60 -15.33 -0.34 27.66
N THR A 61 -15.90 0.72 28.25
CA THR A 61 -17.30 0.69 28.69
C THR A 61 -18.24 0.46 27.50
N PHE A 62 -19.45 -0.03 27.76
CA PHE A 62 -20.46 -0.22 26.71
C PHE A 62 -20.67 1.04 25.85
N GLU A 63 -20.74 2.22 26.47
CA GLU A 63 -20.91 3.48 25.74
C GLU A 63 -19.71 3.80 24.84
N LYS A 64 -18.48 3.64 25.33
CA LYS A 64 -17.26 3.85 24.53
C LYS A 64 -17.14 2.84 23.39
N TRP A 65 -17.51 1.58 23.66
CA TRP A 65 -17.57 0.55 22.64
C TRP A 65 -18.60 0.91 21.56
N LEU A 66 -19.81 1.33 21.96
CA LEU A 66 -20.89 1.70 21.05
C LEU A 66 -20.53 2.93 20.20
N GLU A 67 -19.93 3.95 20.82
CA GLU A 67 -19.37 5.11 20.11
C GLU A 67 -18.32 4.68 19.08
N GLY A 68 -17.42 3.77 19.45
CA GLY A 68 -16.44 3.19 18.52
C GLY A 68 -17.10 2.46 17.35
N GLN A 69 -18.16 1.69 17.58
CA GLN A 69 -18.93 1.02 16.52
C GLN A 69 -19.60 2.02 15.57
N GLN A 70 -20.05 3.17 16.07
CA GLN A 70 -20.70 4.20 15.26
C GLN A 70 -19.71 5.05 14.46
N THR A 71 -18.53 5.34 15.00
CA THR A 71 -17.65 6.39 14.46
C THR A 71 -16.33 5.87 13.88
N ILE A 72 -15.73 4.85 14.51
CA ILE A 72 -14.40 4.36 14.16
C ILE A 72 -14.52 3.17 13.19
N ILE A 73 -15.41 2.23 13.49
CA ILE A 73 -15.53 0.98 12.72
C ILE A 73 -15.91 1.20 11.25
N PRO A 74 -16.81 2.13 10.88
CA PRO A 74 -17.10 2.40 9.46
C PRO A 74 -15.86 2.88 8.69
N ARG A 75 -15.05 3.77 9.28
CA ARG A 75 -13.80 4.26 8.66
C ARG A 75 -12.77 3.15 8.51
N LEU A 76 -12.68 2.26 9.50
CA LEU A 76 -11.81 1.08 9.42
C LEU A 76 -12.26 0.12 8.31
N ARG A 77 -13.56 -0.02 8.03
CA ARG A 77 -14.08 -0.82 6.92
C ARG A 77 -13.67 -0.24 5.57
N GLU A 78 -13.93 1.05 5.37
CA GLU A 78 -13.52 1.75 4.15
C GLU A 78 -11.99 1.68 3.93
N SER A 79 -11.21 1.79 5.01
CA SER A 79 -9.76 1.65 4.94
C SER A 79 -9.32 0.26 4.48
N VAL A 80 -9.96 -0.81 4.96
CA VAL A 80 -9.61 -2.19 4.57
C VAL A 80 -10.01 -2.46 3.12
N GLU A 81 -11.18 -1.99 2.69
CA GLU A 81 -11.63 -2.08 1.29
C GLU A 81 -10.68 -1.33 0.35
N THR A 82 -10.29 -0.10 0.73
CA THR A 82 -9.36 0.73 -0.02
C THR A 82 -7.98 0.06 -0.11
N ALA A 83 -7.48 -0.51 0.99
CA ALA A 83 -6.22 -1.24 1.02
C ALA A 83 -6.26 -2.49 0.11
N LEU A 84 -7.37 -3.24 0.11
CA LEU A 84 -7.57 -4.38 -0.78
C LEU A 84 -7.55 -3.94 -2.25
N GLN A 85 -8.29 -2.88 -2.61
CA GLN A 85 -8.28 -2.34 -3.98
C GLN A 85 -6.89 -1.90 -4.41
N HIS A 86 -6.13 -1.24 -3.54
CA HIS A 86 -4.75 -0.86 -3.84
C HIS A 86 -3.85 -2.08 -4.05
N ALA A 87 -4.00 -3.13 -3.25
CA ALA A 87 -3.23 -4.36 -3.41
C ALA A 87 -3.57 -5.08 -4.74
N GLN A 88 -4.84 -5.12 -5.13
CA GLN A 88 -5.28 -5.65 -6.43
C GLN A 88 -4.66 -4.85 -7.59
N ARG A 89 -4.78 -3.52 -7.55
CA ARG A 89 -4.14 -2.63 -8.54
C ARG A 89 -2.63 -2.80 -8.57
N SER A 90 -1.98 -3.06 -7.43
CA SER A 90 -0.54 -3.32 -7.38
C SER A 90 -0.16 -4.59 -8.15
N VAL A 91 -0.94 -5.67 -8.03
CA VAL A 91 -0.71 -6.91 -8.78
C VAL A 91 -0.93 -6.69 -10.28
N GLU A 92 -2.02 -6.02 -10.64
CA GLU A 92 -2.31 -5.66 -12.05
C GLU A 92 -1.21 -4.79 -12.64
N ASN A 93 -0.77 -3.76 -11.92
CA ASN A 93 0.31 -2.89 -12.32
C ASN A 93 1.60 -3.67 -12.51
N THR A 94 1.98 -4.58 -11.61
CA THR A 94 3.18 -5.40 -11.81
C THR A 94 3.06 -6.25 -13.08
N LYS A 95 1.91 -6.89 -13.32
CA LYS A 95 1.66 -7.69 -14.53
C LYS A 95 1.72 -6.86 -15.82
N ALA A 96 1.07 -5.70 -15.84
CA ALA A 96 1.13 -4.76 -16.96
C ALA A 96 2.57 -4.25 -17.20
N ASN A 97 3.35 -4.21 -16.12
CA ASN A 97 4.74 -3.78 -16.13
C ASN A 97 5.77 -4.90 -16.36
N HIS A 98 5.36 -6.04 -16.96
CA HIS A 98 6.26 -7.16 -17.27
C HIS A 98 7.53 -6.71 -18.03
N PRO A 99 8.71 -7.32 -17.78
CA PRO A 99 9.95 -6.97 -18.48
C PRO A 99 9.85 -7.02 -20.01
N ASP A 100 9.10 -8.00 -20.52
CA ASP A 100 9.00 -8.25 -21.97
C ASP A 100 7.88 -7.43 -22.65
N THR A 101 7.19 -6.56 -21.91
CA THR A 101 6.28 -5.59 -22.54
C THR A 101 7.03 -4.34 -22.97
N GLN A 102 6.49 -3.68 -23.99
CA GLN A 102 7.08 -2.48 -24.56
C GLN A 102 7.26 -1.39 -23.50
N SER A 103 8.44 -0.75 -23.49
CA SER A 103 8.70 0.37 -22.59
C SER A 103 7.99 1.64 -23.07
N ASP A 104 7.65 2.50 -22.11
CA ASP A 104 7.15 3.85 -22.39
C ASP A 104 8.25 4.84 -22.76
N VAL A 105 9.51 4.40 -22.88
CA VAL A 105 10.61 5.30 -23.26
C VAL A 105 10.39 5.80 -24.69
N ARG A 106 10.51 7.12 -24.90
CA ARG A 106 10.38 7.78 -26.21
C ARG A 106 11.64 8.48 -26.65
N THR A 107 12.50 8.87 -25.73
CA THR A 107 13.78 9.47 -26.08
C THR A 107 14.81 9.05 -25.05
N VAL A 108 16.00 8.70 -25.51
CA VAL A 108 17.18 8.46 -24.67
C VAL A 108 18.25 9.44 -25.08
N PHE A 109 18.88 10.03 -24.07
CA PHE A 109 20.04 10.88 -24.18
C PHE A 109 21.25 10.11 -23.65
N SER A 110 22.29 9.98 -24.45
CA SER A 110 23.48 9.21 -24.09
C SER A 110 24.76 9.87 -24.56
N ASN A 111 25.89 9.38 -24.05
CA ASN A 111 27.22 9.66 -24.56
C ASN A 111 27.96 8.32 -24.65
N GLY A 112 28.02 7.74 -25.85
CA GLY A 112 28.43 6.34 -26.01
C GLY A 112 27.53 5.39 -25.22
N ASP A 113 28.13 4.53 -24.40
CA ASP A 113 27.41 3.55 -23.57
C ASP A 113 26.87 4.14 -22.25
N GLN A 114 27.15 5.41 -21.97
CA GLN A 114 26.65 6.08 -20.77
C GLN A 114 25.28 6.72 -21.02
N ILE A 115 24.26 6.28 -20.29
CA ILE A 115 22.96 6.96 -20.27
C ILE A 115 23.04 8.26 -19.45
N LEU A 116 22.56 9.35 -20.03
CA LEU A 116 22.48 10.67 -19.39
C LEU A 116 21.07 10.94 -18.85
N GLY A 117 20.05 10.48 -19.58
CA GLY A 117 18.65 10.58 -19.20
C GLY A 117 17.73 10.04 -20.28
N TYR A 118 16.43 9.99 -19.99
CA TYR A 118 15.44 9.53 -20.94
C TYR A 118 14.06 10.12 -20.64
N VAL A 119 13.21 10.22 -21.65
CA VAL A 119 11.85 10.77 -21.56
C VAL A 119 10.84 9.66 -21.83
N TYR A 120 9.84 9.54 -20.96
CA TYR A 120 8.70 8.65 -21.12
C TYR A 120 7.64 9.23 -22.06
N LYS A 121 6.72 8.38 -22.53
CA LYS A 121 5.58 8.71 -23.39
C LYS A 121 4.68 9.79 -22.81
N ASN A 122 4.54 9.85 -21.49
CA ASN A 122 3.78 10.88 -20.79
C ASN A 122 4.53 12.23 -20.68
N GLY A 123 5.78 12.30 -21.14
CA GLY A 123 6.65 13.47 -21.05
C GLY A 123 7.49 13.55 -19.78
N GLY A 124 7.42 12.55 -18.89
CA GLY A 124 8.27 12.51 -17.69
C GLY A 124 9.74 12.31 -18.05
N LEU A 125 10.62 13.20 -17.58
CA LEU A 125 12.06 13.12 -17.75
C LEU A 125 12.71 12.42 -16.54
N VAL A 126 13.55 11.43 -16.81
CA VAL A 126 14.49 10.86 -15.85
C VAL A 126 15.90 11.32 -16.22
N THR A 127 16.66 11.80 -15.26
CA THR A 127 18.06 12.22 -15.44
C THR A 127 18.98 11.45 -14.51
N HIS A 128 20.14 11.04 -15.03
CA HIS A 128 21.26 10.57 -14.23
C HIS A 128 22.18 11.74 -13.86
N ASP A 129 23.15 11.51 -12.98
CA ASP A 129 24.04 12.57 -12.47
C ASP A 129 24.74 13.32 -13.61
N ALA A 130 25.26 12.59 -14.60
CA ALA A 130 25.91 13.14 -15.79
C ALA A 130 24.95 13.91 -16.73
N GLY A 131 23.64 13.68 -16.65
CA GLY A 131 22.61 14.39 -17.44
C GLY A 131 21.78 15.37 -16.62
N SER A 132 22.18 15.69 -15.39
CA SER A 132 21.42 16.54 -14.46
C SER A 132 21.08 17.92 -15.03
N TYR A 133 21.90 18.45 -15.94
CA TYR A 133 21.66 19.72 -16.63
C TYR A 133 20.38 19.73 -17.47
N MET A 134 19.82 18.58 -17.84
CA MET A 134 18.57 18.48 -18.61
C MET A 134 17.33 18.87 -17.79
N ARG A 135 17.45 18.88 -16.44
CA ARG A 135 16.34 19.28 -15.54
C ARG A 135 15.80 20.67 -15.85
N LYS A 136 16.65 21.62 -16.25
CA LYS A 136 16.20 22.97 -16.64
C LYS A 136 15.17 22.96 -17.80
N PHE A 137 15.27 21.99 -18.72
CA PHE A 137 14.30 21.85 -19.81
C PHE A 137 13.01 21.21 -19.32
N ASN A 138 13.09 20.33 -18.34
CA ASN A 138 11.91 19.82 -17.66
C ASN A 138 11.15 20.95 -16.96
N ASP A 139 11.86 21.78 -16.19
CA ASP A 139 11.28 22.93 -15.47
C ASP A 139 10.65 23.94 -16.45
N GLN A 140 11.31 24.22 -17.57
CA GLN A 140 10.76 25.10 -18.60
C GLN A 140 9.55 24.48 -19.31
N ALA A 141 9.52 23.16 -19.53
CA ALA A 141 8.35 22.47 -20.07
C ALA A 141 7.16 22.53 -19.10
N ASP A 142 7.41 22.44 -17.79
CA ASP A 142 6.40 22.64 -16.75
C ASP A 142 5.84 24.07 -16.78
N LEU A 143 6.71 25.09 -16.87
CA LEU A 143 6.27 26.49 -17.00
C LEU A 143 5.41 26.74 -18.24
N LEU A 144 5.66 26.00 -19.32
CA LEU A 144 4.90 26.07 -20.56
C LEU A 144 3.63 25.20 -20.54
N GLY A 145 3.37 24.46 -19.46
CA GLY A 145 2.21 23.56 -19.35
C GLY A 145 2.27 22.37 -20.32
N LEU A 146 3.46 21.98 -20.77
CA LEU A 146 3.61 20.89 -21.75
C LEU A 146 3.45 19.52 -21.07
N SER A 147 2.82 18.60 -21.79
CA SER A 147 2.67 17.19 -21.38
C SER A 147 2.65 16.25 -22.58
N GLY A 148 2.78 14.94 -22.34
CA GLY A 148 2.72 13.91 -23.38
C GLY A 148 3.74 14.16 -24.49
N GLN A 149 3.31 13.97 -25.74
CA GLN A 149 4.18 14.11 -26.92
C GLN A 149 4.76 15.53 -27.06
N ALA A 150 3.98 16.58 -26.78
CA ALA A 150 4.46 17.97 -26.89
C ALA A 150 5.64 18.23 -25.94
N ARG A 151 5.63 17.64 -24.74
CA ARG A 151 6.74 17.70 -23.80
C ARG A 151 7.94 16.87 -24.25
N VAL A 152 7.71 15.68 -24.78
CA VAL A 152 8.77 14.84 -25.38
C VAL A 152 9.51 15.60 -26.46
N ASP A 153 8.77 16.20 -27.41
CA ASP A 153 9.35 16.94 -28.54
C ASP A 153 10.14 18.15 -28.05
N TYR A 154 9.54 18.94 -27.15
CA TYR A 154 10.20 20.10 -26.56
C TYR A 154 11.52 19.76 -25.87
N ILE A 155 11.52 18.80 -24.94
CA ILE A 155 12.73 18.44 -24.19
C ILE A 155 13.80 17.91 -25.15
N THR A 156 13.40 17.04 -26.08
CA THR A 156 14.34 16.44 -27.02
C THR A 156 14.99 17.49 -27.92
N ASP A 157 14.20 18.42 -28.46
CA ASP A 157 14.74 19.48 -29.31
C ASP A 157 15.57 20.48 -28.52
N ALA A 158 15.21 20.77 -27.27
CA ALA A 158 15.96 21.67 -26.41
C ALA A 158 17.34 21.08 -26.06
N VAL A 159 17.40 19.80 -25.68
CA VAL A 159 18.66 19.09 -25.42
C VAL A 159 19.52 19.05 -26.68
N SER A 160 18.96 18.64 -27.82
CA SER A 160 19.69 18.56 -29.09
C SER A 160 20.28 19.91 -29.52
N ARG A 161 19.55 21.01 -29.30
CA ARG A 161 20.00 22.36 -29.64
C ARG A 161 21.11 22.89 -28.74
N HIS A 162 21.04 22.63 -27.44
CA HIS A 162 21.99 23.17 -26.47
C HIS A 162 23.21 22.28 -26.25
N TYR A 163 23.09 20.98 -26.55
CA TYR A 163 24.11 19.96 -26.29
C TYR A 163 24.29 19.08 -27.54
N PRO A 164 24.92 19.60 -28.62
CA PRO A 164 25.02 18.89 -29.89
C PRO A 164 25.89 17.62 -29.84
N ASN A 165 26.69 17.45 -28.79
CA ASN A 165 27.53 16.27 -28.57
C ASN A 165 26.81 15.14 -27.82
N VAL A 166 25.53 15.31 -27.49
CA VAL A 166 24.71 14.28 -26.84
C VAL A 166 24.04 13.45 -27.92
N ASP A 167 24.20 12.13 -27.84
CA ASP A 167 23.49 11.21 -28.71
C ASP A 167 22.01 11.16 -28.31
N VAL A 168 21.13 11.34 -29.29
CA VAL A 168 19.68 11.37 -29.08
C VAL A 168 19.03 10.24 -29.86
N HIS A 169 18.51 9.25 -29.14
CA HIS A 169 17.79 8.12 -29.73
C HIS A 169 16.30 8.27 -29.48
N ARG A 170 15.52 8.37 -30.56
CA ARG A 170 14.06 8.51 -30.51
C ARG A 170 13.36 7.18 -30.79
N TYR A 171 12.32 6.91 -30.01
CA TYR A 171 11.45 5.76 -30.17
C TYR A 171 10.00 6.18 -30.36
N ASN A 172 9.25 5.35 -31.07
CA ASN A 172 7.81 5.45 -31.27
C ASN A 172 7.13 4.16 -30.75
N ASN A 173 5.82 4.04 -30.91
CA ASN A 173 5.08 2.87 -30.44
C ASN A 173 5.41 1.57 -31.19
N GLN A 174 6.14 1.61 -32.30
CA GLN A 174 6.49 0.44 -33.11
C GLN A 174 7.91 -0.06 -32.83
N ASN A 175 8.83 0.82 -32.43
CA ASN A 175 10.24 0.50 -32.27
C ASN A 175 10.79 0.74 -30.86
N ALA A 176 9.96 1.18 -29.90
CA ALA A 176 10.41 1.28 -28.52
C ALA A 176 10.81 -0.11 -28.01
N PRO A 177 11.98 -0.23 -27.34
CA PRO A 177 12.43 -1.49 -26.78
C PRO A 177 11.47 -1.97 -25.70
N THR A 178 11.45 -3.27 -25.44
CA THR A 178 10.90 -3.82 -24.20
C THR A 178 11.60 -3.25 -22.98
N ARG A 179 10.96 -3.34 -21.81
CA ARG A 179 11.60 -2.90 -20.56
C ARG A 179 12.88 -3.67 -20.27
N ARG A 180 12.91 -4.96 -20.62
CA ARG A 180 14.10 -5.82 -20.52
C ARG A 180 15.22 -5.32 -21.42
N GLU A 181 14.98 -5.20 -22.72
CA GLU A 181 15.98 -4.72 -23.69
C GLU A 181 16.51 -3.32 -23.32
N PHE A 182 15.64 -2.42 -22.86
CA PHE A 182 16.06 -1.11 -22.38
C PHE A 182 16.98 -1.23 -21.17
N SER A 183 16.61 -2.06 -20.20
CA SER A 183 17.36 -2.20 -18.96
C SER A 183 18.70 -2.91 -19.18
N GLU A 184 18.73 -3.99 -19.95
CA GLU A 184 19.95 -4.72 -20.30
C GLU A 184 20.95 -3.85 -21.08
N ARG A 185 20.45 -2.94 -21.93
CA ARG A 185 21.29 -1.99 -22.66
C ARG A 185 21.96 -0.97 -21.75
N TRP A 186 21.21 -0.38 -20.82
CA TRP A 186 21.66 0.81 -20.07
C TRP A 186 22.07 0.52 -18.62
N TYR A 187 21.69 -0.65 -18.08
CA TYR A 187 21.97 -1.10 -16.73
C TYR A 187 22.35 -2.60 -16.74
N PRO A 188 23.49 -2.97 -17.34
CA PRO A 188 23.86 -4.37 -17.57
C PRO A 188 24.00 -5.20 -16.29
N ASP A 189 24.31 -4.56 -15.16
CA ASP A 189 24.43 -5.24 -13.86
C ASP A 189 23.06 -5.42 -13.16
N HIS A 190 21.97 -4.93 -13.76
CA HIS A 190 20.63 -5.05 -13.18
C HIS A 190 19.94 -6.35 -13.62
N ASN A 191 19.70 -7.24 -12.67
CA ASN A 191 18.91 -8.45 -12.91
C ASN A 191 17.41 -8.10 -13.00
N VAL A 192 16.97 -7.78 -14.22
CA VAL A 192 15.58 -7.39 -14.54
C VAL A 192 14.58 -8.47 -14.13
N GLU A 193 14.92 -9.74 -14.38
CA GLU A 193 14.02 -10.86 -14.08
C GLU A 193 13.82 -11.00 -12.58
N GLN A 194 14.91 -11.03 -11.81
CA GLN A 194 14.83 -11.11 -10.36
C GLN A 194 14.08 -9.92 -9.76
N ALA A 195 14.36 -8.70 -10.24
CA ALA A 195 13.66 -7.50 -9.76
C ALA A 195 12.15 -7.52 -10.08
N TYR A 196 11.75 -8.12 -11.21
CA TYR A 196 10.35 -8.34 -11.53
C TYR A 196 9.70 -9.40 -10.63
N GLN A 197 10.33 -10.58 -10.51
CA GLN A 197 9.84 -11.68 -9.68
C GLN A 197 9.67 -11.28 -8.22
N SER A 198 10.63 -10.55 -7.65
CA SER A 198 10.53 -10.01 -6.29
C SER A 198 9.33 -9.07 -6.13
N ARG A 199 9.15 -8.10 -7.04
CA ARG A 199 8.00 -7.18 -7.01
C ARG A 199 6.67 -7.90 -7.20
N GLN A 200 6.63 -8.93 -8.03
CA GLN A 200 5.43 -9.74 -8.24
C GLN A 200 5.08 -10.54 -6.97
N ALA A 201 6.08 -11.18 -6.34
CA ALA A 201 5.90 -11.92 -5.10
C ALA A 201 5.44 -11.01 -3.95
N GLU A 202 6.04 -9.82 -3.81
CA GLU A 202 5.63 -8.83 -2.81
C GLU A 202 4.20 -8.34 -3.03
N ALA A 203 3.84 -7.99 -4.26
CA ALA A 203 2.48 -7.56 -4.60
C ALA A 203 1.45 -8.66 -4.30
N GLN A 204 1.76 -9.91 -4.65
CA GLN A 204 0.89 -11.05 -4.39
C GLN A 204 0.77 -11.34 -2.89
N SER A 205 1.87 -11.29 -2.14
CA SER A 205 1.87 -11.48 -0.69
C SER A 205 1.05 -10.40 0.02
N ASN A 206 1.19 -9.14 -0.40
CA ASN A 206 0.37 -8.05 0.12
C ASN A 206 -1.11 -8.26 -0.20
N LEU A 207 -1.47 -8.64 -1.43
CA LEU A 207 -2.85 -8.95 -1.80
C LEU A 207 -3.44 -10.04 -0.90
N THR A 208 -2.76 -11.17 -0.73
CA THR A 208 -3.23 -12.25 0.15
C THR A 208 -3.43 -11.80 1.59
N ARG A 209 -2.53 -10.94 2.11
CA ARG A 209 -2.69 -10.36 3.45
C ARG A 209 -3.93 -9.45 3.55
N GLN A 210 -4.17 -8.59 2.56
CA GLN A 210 -5.33 -7.71 2.57
C GLN A 210 -6.65 -8.49 2.39
N GLU A 211 -6.66 -9.53 1.55
CA GLU A 211 -7.81 -10.44 1.39
C GLU A 211 -8.16 -11.13 2.71
N GLU A 212 -7.15 -11.57 3.46
CA GLU A 212 -7.36 -12.18 4.76
C GLU A 212 -7.96 -11.18 5.76
N LEU A 213 -7.42 -9.96 5.82
CA LEU A 213 -7.94 -8.90 6.69
C LEU A 213 -9.39 -8.53 6.34
N TYR A 214 -9.68 -8.38 5.05
CA TYR A 214 -11.03 -8.13 4.55
C TYR A 214 -12.00 -9.26 4.93
N ARG A 215 -11.60 -10.52 4.72
CA ARG A 215 -12.42 -11.68 5.09
C ARG A 215 -12.68 -11.75 6.60
N ARG A 216 -11.65 -11.52 7.42
CA ARG A 216 -11.80 -11.47 8.89
C ARG A 216 -12.79 -10.38 9.30
N GLN A 217 -12.67 -9.19 8.71
CA GLN A 217 -13.60 -8.09 8.98
C GLN A 217 -15.04 -8.46 8.59
N GLN A 218 -15.25 -9.03 7.40
CA GLN A 218 -16.59 -9.44 6.96
C GLN A 218 -17.19 -10.50 7.89
N ASN A 219 -16.38 -11.48 8.31
CA ASN A 219 -16.83 -12.51 9.25
C ASN A 219 -17.25 -11.92 10.59
N ASN A 220 -16.48 -10.97 11.15
CA ASN A 220 -16.84 -10.31 12.42
C ASN A 220 -18.15 -9.53 12.31
N ILE A 221 -18.40 -8.88 11.17
CA ILE A 221 -19.65 -8.15 10.91
C ILE A 221 -20.81 -9.14 10.83
N ASN A 222 -20.66 -10.20 10.05
CA ASN A 222 -21.68 -11.21 9.86
C ASN A 222 -22.03 -11.92 11.18
N GLU A 223 -21.03 -12.30 11.98
CA GLU A 223 -21.25 -12.95 13.28
C GLU A 223 -22.09 -12.07 14.22
N MET A 224 -21.72 -10.79 14.32
CA MET A 224 -22.48 -9.83 15.12
C MET A 224 -23.90 -9.66 14.58
N GLN A 225 -24.09 -9.51 13.26
CA GLN A 225 -25.42 -9.37 12.67
C GLN A 225 -26.28 -10.61 12.94
N SER A 226 -25.77 -11.81 12.71
CA SER A 226 -26.48 -13.06 12.98
C SER A 226 -26.85 -13.19 14.46
N TYR A 227 -25.95 -12.83 15.36
CA TYR A 227 -26.25 -12.85 16.79
C TYR A 227 -27.35 -11.87 17.18
N LEU A 228 -27.29 -10.63 16.67
CA LEU A 228 -28.30 -9.61 16.95
C LEU A 228 -29.67 -10.00 16.39
N LEU A 229 -29.72 -10.53 15.16
CA LEU A 229 -30.96 -11.05 14.56
C LEU A 229 -31.55 -12.18 15.41
N GLY A 230 -30.73 -13.14 15.84
CA GLY A 230 -31.19 -14.24 16.69
C GLY A 230 -31.75 -13.76 18.04
N LEU A 231 -31.20 -12.70 18.63
CA LEU A 231 -31.76 -12.09 19.83
C LEU A 231 -33.10 -11.40 19.58
N MET A 232 -33.25 -10.72 18.44
CA MET A 232 -34.49 -10.03 18.07
C MET A 232 -35.62 -11.00 17.75
N GLU A 233 -35.32 -12.16 17.15
CA GLU A 233 -36.30 -13.21 16.85
C GLU A 233 -36.82 -13.92 18.11
N GLN A 234 -36.12 -13.81 19.24
CA GLN A 234 -36.47 -14.43 20.51
C GLN A 234 -37.22 -13.49 21.48
N ALA A 235 -37.34 -12.21 21.15
CA ALA A 235 -37.97 -11.17 21.96
C ALA A 235 -39.43 -10.92 21.56
#